data_AF-A0AA38U0N8-F1
#
_entry.id   AF-A0AA38U0N8-F1
#
_cell.length_a   1.000
_cell.length_b   1.000
_cell.length_c   1.000
_cell.angle_alpha   90.00
_cell.angle_beta   90.00
_cell.angle_gamma   90.00
#
_symmetry.space_group_name_H-M   'P 1'
#
loop_
_entity.id
_entity.type
_entity.pdbx_description
1 polymer ?
#
loop_
_entity_poly.entity_id
_entity_poly.type
_entity_poly.pdbx_seq_one_letter_code
_entity_poly.pdbx_strand_id
1 'polypeptide(L)'
;MSRSNTLGITPKTTTEIQLLAALRESEFEVEYYRQRTLELQAANILNEAYCKALREQLAFREQKKDGKGKGKRLMGDGLPVLLSSDEFYEKVVEFDKEMVEKERKKEAEKTNKEGRKVEIEDWKKRVTERQKAVDARKAVWAQEKADWLKEKQKWQSRKEKGLVSGRFGKPQPKLGPLPPAIPRPKVVVDVQEQSGSELGSDSSEENNNEQSEDES
;
A
#
# COMPACT_ATOMS: atom_id res chain seq x y z
N MET A 1 29.31 -17.88 18.12
CA MET A 1 30.41 -18.31 19.01
C MET A 1 30.14 -19.76 19.35
N SER A 2 31.00 -20.69 18.88
CA SER A 2 30.85 -22.12 19.11
C SER A 2 30.81 -22.41 20.61
N ARG A 3 29.70 -22.95 21.11
CA ARG A 3 29.68 -23.64 22.41
C ARG A 3 30.70 -24.77 22.30
N SER A 4 31.80 -24.65 23.03
CA SER A 4 32.91 -25.58 22.95
C SER A 4 32.43 -26.98 23.33
N ASN A 5 32.88 -27.99 22.58
CA ASN A 5 32.64 -29.43 22.82
C ASN A 5 33.17 -29.96 24.18
N THR A 6 33.45 -29.07 25.13
CA THR A 6 34.09 -29.32 26.42
C THR A 6 33.16 -29.97 27.45
N LEU A 7 31.84 -29.76 27.34
CA LEU A 7 30.87 -30.39 28.25
C LEU A 7 30.65 -31.88 28.00
N GLY A 8 31.05 -32.38 26.82
CA GLY A 8 30.94 -33.78 26.43
C GLY A 8 32.11 -34.65 26.88
N ILE A 9 33.09 -34.08 27.60
CA ILE A 9 34.27 -34.80 28.08
C ILE A 9 33.88 -35.64 29.30
N THR A 10 34.26 -36.93 29.29
CA THR A 10 34.13 -37.80 30.47
C THR A 10 35.30 -37.52 31.43
N PRO A 11 35.06 -36.94 32.62
CA PRO A 11 36.14 -36.64 33.56
C PRO A 11 36.72 -37.93 34.14
N LYS A 12 38.04 -37.98 34.32
CA LYS A 12 38.76 -39.11 34.90
C LYS A 12 39.24 -38.83 36.32
N THR A 13 39.44 -37.56 36.67
CA THR A 13 39.96 -37.14 37.99
C THR A 13 38.90 -36.37 38.78
N THR A 14 39.03 -36.33 40.12
CA THR A 14 38.08 -35.62 41.01
C THR A 14 38.09 -34.11 40.79
N THR A 15 39.25 -33.55 40.45
CA THR A 15 39.41 -32.14 40.11
C THR A 15 38.69 -31.78 38.81
N GLU A 16 38.76 -32.64 37.79
CA GLU A 16 38.01 -32.47 36.54
C GLU A 16 36.50 -32.48 36.77
N ILE A 17 36.00 -33.32 37.69
CA ILE A 17 34.57 -33.34 38.05
C ILE A 17 34.15 -31.99 38.64
N GLN A 18 34.93 -31.44 39.57
CA GLN A 18 34.64 -30.14 40.20
C GLN A 18 34.71 -28.99 39.18
N LEU A 19 35.70 -29.00 38.29
CA LEU A 19 35.82 -27.99 37.24
C LEU A 19 34.66 -28.05 36.24
N LEU A 20 34.23 -29.25 35.84
CA LEU A 20 33.05 -29.39 34.97
C LEU A 20 31.76 -28.95 35.65
N ALA A 21 31.61 -29.18 36.96
CA ALA A 21 30.47 -28.69 37.72
C ALA A 21 30.45 -27.16 37.75
N ALA A 22 31.56 -26.52 38.13
CA ALA A 22 31.69 -25.07 38.13
C ALA A 22 31.49 -24.46 36.73
N LEU A 23 31.98 -25.12 35.68
CA LEU A 23 31.78 -24.69 34.30
C LEU A 23 30.29 -24.70 33.92
N ARG A 24 29.56 -25.79 34.22
CA ARG A 24 28.13 -25.90 33.95
C ARG A 24 27.31 -24.85 34.70
N GLU A 25 27.64 -24.60 35.97
CA GLU A 25 27.01 -23.54 36.76
C GLU A 25 27.25 -22.17 36.12
N SER A 26 28.50 -21.86 35.76
CA SER A 26 28.83 -20.58 35.13
C SER A 26 28.16 -20.40 33.76
N GLU A 27 28.04 -21.46 32.96
CA GLU A 27 27.33 -21.39 31.68
C GLU A 27 25.83 -21.16 31.87
N PHE A 28 25.22 -21.84 32.86
CA PHE A 28 23.82 -21.62 33.21
C PHE A 28 23.57 -20.17 33.64
N GLU A 29 24.44 -19.61 34.48
CA GLU A 29 24.34 -18.20 34.89
C GLU A 29 24.48 -17.25 33.70
N VAL A 30 25.45 -17.48 32.81
CA VAL A 30 25.65 -16.67 31.61
C VAL A 30 24.42 -16.75 30.69
N GLU A 31 23.85 -17.93 30.49
CA GLU A 31 22.63 -18.11 29.71
C GLU A 31 21.44 -17.40 30.36
N TYR A 32 21.30 -17.48 31.68
CA TYR A 32 20.27 -16.77 32.44
C TYR A 32 20.39 -15.25 32.26
N TYR A 33 21.57 -14.68 32.47
CA TYR A 33 21.79 -13.24 32.29
C TYR A 33 21.60 -12.80 30.85
N ARG A 34 21.99 -13.63 29.88
CA ARG A 34 21.77 -13.35 28.47
C ARG A 34 20.28 -13.28 28.13
N GLN A 35 19.49 -14.26 28.58
CA GLN A 35 18.04 -14.24 28.41
C GLN A 35 17.43 -13.01 29.07
N ARG A 36 17.81 -12.73 30.31
CA ARG A 36 17.32 -11.57 31.06
C ARG A 36 17.64 -10.24 30.35
N THR A 37 18.84 -10.13 29.78
CA THR A 37 19.26 -8.93 29.05
C THR A 37 18.45 -8.75 27.77
N LEU A 38 18.16 -9.85 27.05
CA LEU A 38 17.31 -9.83 25.86
C LEU A 38 15.88 -9.39 26.19
N GLU A 39 15.30 -9.90 27.29
CA GLU A 39 13.98 -9.47 27.76
C GLU A 39 13.94 -7.97 28.06
N LEU A 40 14.95 -7.47 28.78
CA LEU A 40 15.05 -6.04 29.13
C LEU A 40 15.22 -5.16 27.89
N GLN A 41 16.05 -5.59 26.93
CA GLN A 41 16.21 -4.89 25.65
C GLN A 41 14.90 -4.85 24.87
N ALA A 42 14.20 -5.99 24.76
CA ALA A 42 12.91 -6.07 24.08
C ALA A 42 11.86 -5.14 24.73
N ALA A 43 11.78 -5.15 26.07
CA ALA A 43 10.89 -4.27 26.81
C ALA A 43 11.21 -2.78 26.60
N ASN A 44 12.50 -2.41 26.60
CA ASN A 44 12.92 -1.03 26.35
C ASN A 44 12.56 -0.57 24.93
N ILE A 45 12.82 -1.39 23.91
CA ILE A 45 12.46 -1.06 22.51
C ILE A 45 10.94 -0.87 22.38
N LEU A 46 10.15 -1.74 23.01
CA LEU A 46 8.69 -1.63 23.02
C LEU A 46 8.23 -0.33 23.70
N ASN A 47 8.81 0.00 24.85
CA ASN A 47 8.50 1.21 25.60
C ASN A 47 8.88 2.48 24.83
N GLU A 48 10.02 2.49 24.13
CA GLU A 48 10.44 3.60 23.28
C GLU A 48 9.47 3.81 22.11
N ALA A 49 9.09 2.73 21.42
CA ALA A 49 8.13 2.77 20.33
C ALA A 49 6.76 3.29 20.81
N TYR A 50 6.29 2.80 21.96
CA TYR A 50 5.05 3.26 22.58
C TYR A 50 5.12 4.75 22.96
N CYS A 51 6.18 5.18 23.64
CA CYS A 51 6.36 6.57 24.04
C CYS A 51 6.45 7.51 22.82
N LYS A 52 7.11 7.07 21.74
CA LYS A 52 7.16 7.82 20.48
C LYS A 52 5.78 8.00 19.88
N ALA A 53 5.01 6.91 19.73
CA ALA A 53 3.65 6.96 19.20
C ALA A 53 2.75 7.86 20.08
N LEU A 54 2.87 7.77 21.40
CA LEU A 54 2.11 8.61 22.33
C LEU A 54 2.46 10.10 22.18
N ARG A 55 3.74 10.44 22.05
CA ARG A 55 4.19 11.83 21.82
C ARG A 55 3.67 12.37 20.50
N GLU A 56 3.71 11.57 19.43
CA GLU A 56 3.18 11.96 18.12
C GLU A 56 1.66 12.21 18.18
N GLN A 57 0.91 11.33 18.86
CA GLN A 57 -0.53 11.53 19.07
C GLN A 57 -0.84 12.78 19.89
N LEU A 58 -0.06 13.07 20.93
CA LEU A 58 -0.21 14.29 21.72
C LEU A 58 0.11 15.53 20.89
N ALA A 59 1.25 15.55 20.20
CA ALA A 59 1.64 16.66 19.33
C ALA A 59 0.57 16.93 18.26
N PHE A 60 0.03 15.89 17.64
CA PHE A 60 -1.07 16.03 16.67
C PHE A 60 -2.35 16.61 17.29
N ARG A 61 -2.70 16.19 18.51
CA ARG A 61 -3.86 16.73 19.23
C ARG A 61 -3.65 18.19 19.62
N GLU A 62 -2.45 18.56 20.06
CA GLU A 62 -2.09 19.92 20.42
C GLU A 62 -2.11 20.84 19.20
N GLN A 63 -1.48 20.43 18.09
CA GLN A 63 -1.54 21.15 16.82
C GLN A 63 -2.98 21.35 16.34
N LYS A 64 -3.83 20.33 16.46
CA LYS A 64 -5.27 20.45 16.14
C LYS A 64 -6.00 21.43 17.04
N LYS A 65 -5.69 21.47 18.35
CA LYS A 65 -6.29 22.44 19.28
C LYS A 65 -5.86 23.86 18.94
N ASP A 66 -4.58 24.06 18.67
CA ASP A 66 -4.03 25.36 18.29
C ASP A 66 -4.59 25.87 16.97
N GLY A 67 -4.72 25.02 15.96
CA GLY A 67 -5.22 25.41 14.65
C GLY A 67 -6.73 25.75 14.61
N LYS A 68 -7.54 25.15 15.49
CA LYS A 68 -9.01 25.26 15.42
C LYS A 68 -9.55 26.66 15.76
N GLY A 69 -8.76 27.51 16.40
CA GLY A 69 -9.17 28.85 16.82
C GLY A 69 -8.38 30.02 16.21
N LYS A 70 -7.11 29.81 15.80
CA LYS A 70 -6.22 30.90 15.36
C LYS A 70 -6.65 31.52 14.02
N GLY A 71 -7.11 30.69 13.06
CA GLY A 71 -7.45 31.15 11.70
C GLY A 71 -8.77 31.92 11.54
N LYS A 72 -9.57 32.08 12.61
CA LYS A 72 -10.85 32.84 12.59
C LYS A 72 -10.83 34.09 13.46
N ARG A 73 -9.71 34.40 14.09
CA ARG A 73 -9.57 35.57 14.96
C ARG A 73 -8.90 36.67 14.17
N LEU A 74 -9.40 37.89 14.33
CA LEU A 74 -8.82 39.10 13.73
C LEU A 74 -7.32 39.25 14.06
N MET A 75 -6.91 38.86 15.26
CA MET A 75 -5.55 39.04 15.78
C MET A 75 -4.75 37.75 15.95
N GLY A 76 -5.19 36.61 15.42
CA GLY A 76 -4.44 35.33 15.39
C GLY A 76 -4.10 34.69 16.76
N ASP A 77 -3.36 35.41 17.60
CA ASP A 77 -2.78 34.99 18.88
C ASP A 77 -3.79 35.01 20.03
N GLY A 78 -4.90 35.74 19.86
CA GLY A 78 -5.98 35.82 20.85
C GLY A 78 -5.64 36.64 22.09
N LEU A 79 -4.52 37.36 22.08
CA LEU A 79 -4.18 38.36 23.10
C LEU A 79 -4.97 39.65 22.84
N PRO A 80 -5.43 40.34 23.90
CA PRO A 80 -6.04 41.66 23.75
C PRO A 80 -4.98 42.66 23.29
N VAL A 81 -5.24 43.35 22.19
CA VAL A 81 -4.40 44.44 21.65
C VAL A 81 -5.25 45.71 21.65
N LEU A 82 -4.71 46.79 22.21
CA LEU A 82 -5.33 48.10 22.10
C LEU A 82 -4.95 48.70 20.74
N LEU A 83 -5.91 48.73 19.82
CA LEU A 83 -5.74 49.30 18.50
C LEU A 83 -6.37 50.69 18.46
N SER A 84 -5.77 51.58 17.68
CA SER A 84 -6.42 52.83 17.31
C SER A 84 -7.66 52.53 16.43
N SER A 85 -8.63 53.43 16.41
CA SER A 85 -9.90 53.23 15.69
C SER A 85 -9.68 52.88 14.20
N ASP A 86 -8.70 53.52 13.57
CA ASP A 86 -8.42 53.36 12.14
C ASP A 86 -7.70 52.04 11.86
N GLU A 87 -6.69 51.69 12.66
CA GLU A 87 -5.97 50.40 12.54
C GLU A 87 -6.90 49.21 12.74
N PHE A 88 -7.85 49.32 13.69
CA PHE A 88 -8.85 48.28 13.90
C PHE A 88 -9.73 48.12 12.65
N TYR A 89 -10.21 49.22 12.07
CA TYR A 89 -11.07 49.18 10.89
C TYR A 89 -10.34 48.56 9.69
N GLU A 90 -9.09 48.96 9.42
CA GLU A 90 -8.29 48.37 8.35
C GLU A 90 -8.12 46.86 8.53
N LYS A 91 -7.80 46.41 9.75
CA LYS A 91 -7.66 44.98 10.07
C LYS A 91 -8.94 44.20 9.83
N VAL A 92 -10.10 44.75 10.19
CA VAL A 92 -11.41 44.10 9.97
C VAL A 92 -11.66 43.93 8.46
N VAL A 93 -11.39 44.97 7.66
CA VAL A 93 -11.57 44.93 6.21
C VAL A 93 -10.63 43.91 5.55
N GLU A 94 -9.37 43.84 5.96
CA GLU A 94 -8.41 42.83 5.50
C GLU A 94 -8.90 41.41 5.82
N PHE A 95 -9.35 41.20 7.07
CA PHE A 95 -9.83 39.90 7.53
C PHE A 95 -11.06 39.44 6.74
N ASP A 96 -12.04 40.32 6.50
CA ASP A 96 -13.24 39.98 5.73
C ASP A 96 -12.89 39.61 4.28
N LYS A 97 -11.97 40.35 3.64
CA LYS A 97 -11.48 40.02 2.29
C LYS A 97 -10.83 38.64 2.26
N GLU A 98 -9.94 38.35 3.22
CA GLU A 98 -9.29 37.05 3.32
C GLU A 98 -10.30 35.91 3.54
N MET A 99 -11.33 36.13 4.36
CA MET A 99 -12.35 35.13 4.63
C MET A 99 -13.16 34.82 3.37
N VAL A 100 -13.58 35.84 2.62
CA VAL A 100 -14.27 35.67 1.34
C VAL A 100 -13.38 34.92 0.33
N GLU A 101 -12.10 35.27 0.22
CA GLU A 101 -11.18 34.55 -0.66
C GLU A 101 -10.96 33.09 -0.25
N LYS A 102 -10.82 32.81 1.05
CA LYS A 102 -10.68 31.46 1.59
C LYS A 102 -11.94 30.63 1.32
N GLU A 103 -13.13 31.21 1.46
CA GLU A 103 -14.39 30.54 1.14
C GLU A 103 -14.52 30.26 -0.35
N ARG A 104 -14.21 31.23 -1.21
CA ARG A 104 -14.21 31.06 -2.67
C ARG A 104 -13.22 29.97 -3.10
N LYS A 105 -12.01 29.95 -2.53
CA LYS A 105 -11.01 28.88 -2.81
C LYS A 105 -11.54 27.51 -2.39
N LYS A 106 -12.12 27.40 -1.20
CA LYS A 106 -12.72 26.14 -0.72
C LYS A 106 -13.88 25.67 -1.59
N GLU A 107 -14.71 26.59 -2.07
CA GLU A 107 -15.82 26.27 -2.96
C GLU A 107 -15.31 25.80 -4.33
N ALA A 108 -14.34 26.50 -4.92
CA ALA A 108 -13.69 26.09 -6.16
C ALA A 108 -12.99 24.72 -6.04
N GLU A 109 -12.36 24.44 -4.90
CA GLU A 109 -11.81 23.10 -4.64
C GLU A 109 -12.88 22.02 -4.56
N LYS A 110 -14.03 22.32 -3.94
CA LYS A 110 -15.14 21.36 -3.83
C LYS A 110 -15.72 21.05 -5.20
N THR A 111 -16.00 22.07 -6.01
CA THR A 111 -16.53 21.88 -7.37
C THR A 111 -15.54 21.11 -8.25
N ASN A 112 -14.24 21.40 -8.16
CA ASN A 112 -13.21 20.63 -8.86
C ASN A 112 -13.16 19.15 -8.40
N LYS A 113 -13.26 18.90 -7.09
CA LYS A 113 -13.31 17.54 -6.54
C LYS A 113 -14.54 16.78 -7.03
N GLU A 114 -15.69 17.45 -7.09
CA GLU A 114 -16.96 16.87 -7.57
C GLU A 114 -16.91 16.58 -9.06
N GLY A 115 -16.48 17.54 -9.89
CA GLY A 115 -16.28 17.31 -11.33
C GLY A 115 -15.34 16.14 -11.61
N ARG A 116 -14.24 16.06 -10.86
CA ARG A 116 -13.29 14.93 -10.97
C ARG A 116 -13.89 13.59 -10.56
N LYS A 117 -14.74 13.54 -9.54
CA LYS A 117 -15.44 12.30 -9.16
C LYS A 117 -16.30 11.79 -10.31
N VAL A 118 -17.05 12.70 -10.95
CA VAL A 118 -17.88 12.37 -12.11
C VAL A 118 -17.03 11.84 -13.27
N GLU A 119 -15.92 12.51 -13.62
CA GLU A 119 -15.00 12.05 -14.67
C GLU A 119 -14.41 10.66 -14.40
N ILE A 120 -14.04 10.39 -13.13
CA ILE A 120 -13.51 9.08 -12.73
C ILE A 120 -14.59 8.01 -12.83
N GLU A 121 -15.82 8.30 -12.41
CA GLU A 121 -16.95 7.36 -12.52
C GLU A 121 -17.25 7.04 -13.99
N ASP A 122 -17.26 8.03 -14.87
CA ASP A 122 -17.47 7.81 -16.30
C ASP A 122 -16.31 7.05 -16.95
N TRP A 123 -15.07 7.32 -16.54
CA TRP A 123 -13.92 6.51 -16.96
C TRP A 123 -14.08 5.05 -16.52
N LYS A 124 -14.49 4.79 -15.27
CA LYS A 124 -14.73 3.42 -14.77
C LYS A 124 -15.79 2.70 -15.62
N LYS A 125 -16.91 3.35 -15.92
CA LYS A 125 -17.97 2.77 -16.78
C LYS A 125 -17.39 2.35 -18.13
N ARG A 126 -16.67 3.25 -18.81
CA ARG A 126 -16.05 2.96 -20.11
C ARG A 126 -15.03 1.82 -20.05
N VAL A 127 -14.24 1.74 -18.97
CA VAL A 127 -13.29 0.64 -18.76
C VAL A 127 -14.04 -0.69 -18.59
N THR A 128 -15.15 -0.72 -17.84
CA THR A 128 -15.93 -1.95 -17.67
C THR A 128 -16.60 -2.39 -18.96
N GLU A 129 -17.10 -1.47 -19.78
CA GLU A 129 -17.67 -1.76 -21.11
C GLU A 129 -16.60 -2.32 -22.06
N ARG A 130 -15.42 -1.69 -22.07
CA ARG A 130 -14.27 -2.19 -22.81
C ARG A 130 -13.90 -3.60 -22.38
N GLN A 131 -13.85 -3.87 -21.08
CA GLN A 131 -13.49 -5.17 -20.54
C GLN A 131 -14.47 -6.24 -21.01
N LYS A 132 -15.78 -5.97 -20.93
CA LYS A 132 -16.83 -6.86 -21.46
C LYS A 132 -16.64 -7.15 -22.95
N ALA A 133 -16.31 -6.15 -23.76
CA ALA A 133 -16.07 -6.33 -25.20
C ALA A 133 -14.81 -7.18 -25.48
N VAL A 134 -13.74 -6.97 -24.72
CA VAL A 134 -12.50 -7.77 -24.80
C VAL A 134 -12.79 -9.22 -24.42
N ASP A 135 -13.52 -9.45 -23.33
CA ASP A 135 -13.82 -10.80 -22.84
C ASP A 135 -14.74 -11.55 -23.81
N ALA A 136 -15.75 -10.88 -24.36
CA ALA A 136 -16.58 -11.44 -25.43
C ALA A 136 -15.74 -11.86 -26.66
N ARG A 137 -14.80 -11.01 -27.09
CA ARG A 137 -13.91 -11.33 -28.22
C ARG A 137 -12.99 -12.51 -27.91
N LYS A 138 -12.45 -12.58 -26.70
CA LYS A 138 -11.63 -13.70 -26.23
C LYS A 138 -12.43 -15.00 -26.18
N ALA A 139 -13.68 -14.95 -25.73
CA ALA A 139 -14.55 -16.12 -25.70
C ALA A 139 -14.83 -16.67 -27.12
N VAL A 140 -15.14 -15.81 -28.08
CA VAL A 140 -15.31 -16.21 -29.49
C VAL A 140 -14.03 -16.83 -30.04
N TRP A 141 -12.88 -16.20 -29.81
CA TRP A 141 -11.59 -16.75 -30.26
C TRP A 141 -11.26 -18.09 -29.59
N ALA A 142 -11.60 -18.27 -28.31
CA ALA A 142 -11.41 -19.54 -27.62
C ALA A 142 -12.23 -20.66 -28.27
N GLN A 143 -13.47 -20.38 -28.67
CA GLN A 143 -14.32 -21.32 -29.42
C GLN A 143 -13.72 -21.64 -30.80
N GLU A 144 -13.35 -20.63 -31.59
CA GLU A 144 -12.69 -20.82 -32.89
C GLU A 144 -11.42 -21.67 -32.77
N LYS A 145 -10.62 -21.41 -31.72
CA LYS A 145 -9.38 -22.15 -31.44
C LYS A 145 -9.67 -23.59 -31.03
N ALA A 146 -10.69 -23.83 -30.21
CA ALA A 146 -11.11 -25.17 -29.81
C ALA A 146 -11.59 -25.99 -31.02
N ASP A 147 -12.37 -25.39 -31.91
CA ASP A 147 -12.84 -26.08 -33.12
C ASP A 147 -11.70 -26.35 -34.10
N TRP A 148 -10.77 -25.41 -34.25
CA TRP A 148 -9.55 -25.63 -35.03
C TRP A 148 -8.70 -26.76 -34.45
N LEU A 149 -8.58 -26.88 -33.12
CA LEU A 149 -7.86 -27.98 -32.46
C LEU A 149 -8.55 -29.33 -32.73
N LYS A 150 -9.89 -29.40 -32.63
CA LYS A 150 -10.64 -30.62 -32.98
C LYS A 150 -10.43 -31.03 -34.43
N GLU A 151 -10.46 -30.07 -35.36
CA GLU A 151 -10.21 -30.35 -36.78
C GLU A 151 -8.78 -30.80 -37.05
N LYS A 152 -7.80 -30.17 -36.39
CA LYS A 152 -6.39 -30.56 -36.46
C LYS A 152 -6.18 -31.98 -35.93
N GLN A 153 -6.82 -32.32 -34.81
CA GLN A 153 -6.77 -33.66 -34.22
C GLN A 153 -7.39 -34.71 -35.15
N LYS A 154 -8.58 -34.43 -35.71
CA LYS A 154 -9.21 -35.30 -36.74
C LYS A 154 -8.29 -35.51 -37.95
N TRP A 155 -7.62 -34.46 -38.41
CA TRP A 155 -6.65 -34.56 -39.50
C TRP A 155 -5.44 -35.41 -39.12
N GLN A 156 -4.88 -35.24 -37.91
CA GLN A 156 -3.77 -36.05 -37.41
C GLN A 156 -4.14 -37.54 -37.36
N SER A 157 -5.31 -37.90 -36.81
CA SER A 157 -5.76 -39.29 -36.77
C SER A 157 -5.98 -39.89 -38.17
N ARG A 158 -6.42 -39.10 -39.15
CA ARG A 158 -6.54 -39.55 -40.54
C ARG A 158 -5.18 -39.74 -41.21
N LYS A 159 -4.20 -38.90 -40.86
CA LYS A 159 -2.83 -39.00 -41.36
C LYS A 159 -2.12 -40.24 -40.83
N GLU A 160 -2.28 -40.56 -39.54
CA GLU A 160 -1.74 -41.79 -38.94
C GLU A 160 -2.30 -43.06 -39.59
N LYS A 161 -3.58 -43.03 -39.98
CA LYS A 161 -4.23 -44.12 -40.73
C LYS A 161 -3.84 -44.16 -42.22
N GLY A 162 -2.98 -43.25 -42.69
CA GLY A 162 -2.55 -43.17 -44.09
C GLY A 162 -3.60 -42.61 -45.06
N LEU A 163 -4.75 -42.10 -44.58
CA LEU A 163 -5.83 -41.58 -45.43
C LEU A 163 -5.52 -40.18 -46.01
N VAL A 164 -4.57 -39.46 -45.43
CA VAL A 164 -4.20 -38.09 -45.84
C VAL A 164 -2.69 -37.90 -45.68
N SER A 165 -2.04 -37.25 -46.66
CA SER A 165 -0.62 -36.90 -46.62
C SER A 165 -0.42 -35.37 -46.56
N GLY A 166 0.78 -34.92 -46.18
CA GLY A 166 1.14 -33.49 -46.13
C GLY A 166 0.98 -32.81 -44.76
N ARG A 167 0.81 -31.47 -44.76
CA ARG A 167 0.59 -30.61 -43.57
C ARG A 167 -0.88 -30.18 -43.47
N PHE A 168 -1.33 -29.90 -42.24
CA PHE A 168 -2.68 -29.37 -42.01
C PHE A 168 -2.81 -27.97 -42.62
N GLY A 169 -3.76 -27.81 -43.57
CA GLY A 169 -3.86 -26.62 -44.41
C GLY A 169 -4.67 -25.46 -43.83
N LYS A 170 -5.40 -25.66 -42.71
CA LYS A 170 -6.21 -24.58 -42.13
C LYS A 170 -5.35 -23.70 -41.21
N PRO A 171 -5.32 -22.38 -41.43
CA PRO A 171 -4.53 -21.47 -40.60
C PRO A 171 -5.10 -21.42 -39.17
N GLN A 172 -4.23 -21.21 -38.20
CA GLN A 172 -4.64 -21.08 -36.80
C GLN A 172 -5.43 -19.77 -36.59
N PRO A 173 -6.58 -19.79 -35.88
CA PRO A 173 -7.35 -18.60 -35.56
C PRO A 173 -6.51 -17.59 -34.76
N LYS A 174 -6.58 -16.31 -35.15
CA LYS A 174 -5.90 -15.19 -34.49
C LYS A 174 -6.93 -14.32 -33.76
N LEU A 175 -6.59 -13.85 -32.56
CA LEU A 175 -7.50 -13.07 -31.71
C LEU A 175 -7.97 -11.75 -32.37
N GLY A 176 -7.17 -11.17 -33.26
CA GLY A 176 -7.46 -9.90 -33.93
C GLY A 176 -7.18 -8.68 -33.05
N PRO A 177 -7.42 -7.46 -33.57
CA PRO A 177 -7.19 -6.23 -32.81
C PRO A 177 -8.21 -6.09 -31.67
N LEU A 178 -7.71 -5.78 -30.48
CA LEU A 178 -8.53 -5.46 -29.30
C LEU A 178 -8.79 -3.96 -29.23
N PRO A 179 -9.89 -3.52 -28.60
CA PRO A 179 -10.15 -2.11 -28.37
C PRO A 179 -8.99 -1.46 -27.58
N PRO A 180 -8.55 -0.25 -27.97
CA PRO A 180 -7.42 0.43 -27.34
C PRO A 180 -7.70 0.75 -25.88
N ALA A 181 -6.64 0.93 -25.09
CA ALA A 181 -6.77 1.30 -23.68
C ALA A 181 -7.34 2.73 -23.54
N ILE A 182 -8.26 2.91 -22.59
CA ILE A 182 -8.86 4.21 -22.30
C ILE A 182 -7.99 4.92 -21.26
N PRO A 183 -7.37 6.06 -21.60
CA PRO A 183 -6.47 6.75 -20.67
C PRO A 183 -7.23 7.22 -19.45
N ARG A 184 -6.59 7.10 -18.27
CA ARG A 184 -7.16 7.60 -17.02
C ARG A 184 -7.14 9.14 -17.02
N PRO A 185 -8.19 9.81 -16.53
CA PRO A 185 -8.17 11.25 -16.32
C PRO A 185 -6.94 11.66 -15.49
N LYS A 186 -6.16 12.62 -16.01
CA LYS A 186 -4.93 13.08 -15.36
C LYS A 186 -5.28 13.85 -14.09
N VAL A 187 -4.52 13.62 -13.03
CA VAL A 187 -4.57 14.47 -11.84
C VAL A 187 -3.67 15.65 -12.12
N VAL A 188 -4.24 16.84 -12.27
CA VAL A 188 -3.44 18.07 -12.13
C VAL A 188 -3.12 18.14 -10.64
N VAL A 189 -1.91 17.75 -10.28
CA VAL A 189 -1.35 18.07 -8.96
C VAL A 189 -0.94 19.51 -9.07
N ASP A 190 -1.75 20.42 -8.55
CA ASP A 190 -1.34 21.81 -8.41
C ASP A 190 -0.09 21.84 -7.52
N VAL A 191 1.05 22.08 -8.16
CA VAL A 191 2.33 22.34 -7.48
C VAL A 191 2.23 23.74 -6.91
N GLN A 192 1.68 23.86 -5.69
CA GLN A 192 2.03 24.95 -4.79
C GLN A 192 1.77 24.58 -3.32
N GLU A 193 2.91 24.37 -2.65
CA GLU A 193 3.17 24.57 -1.21
C GLU A 193 2.51 23.67 -0.16
N GLN A 194 3.38 22.80 0.38
CA GLN A 194 3.44 22.29 1.75
C GLN A 194 2.32 22.75 2.71
N SER A 195 1.35 21.87 2.94
CA SER A 195 0.77 21.70 4.28
C SER A 195 0.20 20.29 4.39
N GLY A 196 0.76 19.50 5.30
CA GLY A 196 0.50 18.07 5.41
C GLY A 196 -0.96 17.74 5.66
N SER A 197 -1.58 17.08 4.69
CA SER A 197 -2.71 16.20 4.94
C SER A 197 -2.43 14.85 4.27
N GLU A 198 -1.62 14.05 4.95
CA GLU A 198 -1.51 12.63 4.68
C GLU A 198 -2.81 11.96 5.16
N LEU A 199 -3.82 12.00 4.30
CA LEU A 199 -4.99 11.14 4.41
C LEU A 199 -4.69 9.87 3.63
N GLY A 200 -4.14 8.90 4.35
CA GLY A 200 -4.07 7.52 3.90
C GLY A 200 -5.46 7.04 3.50
N SER A 201 -5.64 6.82 2.19
CA SER A 201 -6.68 5.95 1.68
C SER A 201 -6.04 4.59 1.48
N ASP A 202 -5.99 3.83 2.56
CA ASP A 202 -5.82 2.39 2.52
C ASP A 202 -7.01 1.81 1.73
N SER A 203 -6.70 1.30 0.54
CA SER A 203 -7.57 0.40 -0.21
C SER A 203 -6.69 -0.77 -0.63
N SER A 204 -6.32 -1.54 0.38
CA SER A 204 -5.89 -2.93 0.25
C SER A 204 -7.00 -3.73 -0.42
N GLU A 205 -6.88 -3.92 -1.73
CA GLU A 205 -7.46 -5.08 -2.41
C GLU A 205 -6.30 -5.93 -2.93
N GLU A 206 -5.86 -6.83 -2.06
CA GLU A 206 -5.17 -8.06 -2.43
C GLU A 206 -6.04 -8.79 -3.47
N ASN A 207 -5.50 -8.98 -4.67
CA ASN A 207 -6.03 -9.99 -5.58
C ASN A 207 -4.98 -11.09 -5.71
N ASN A 208 -4.94 -11.93 -4.68
CA ASN A 208 -4.45 -13.29 -4.80
C ASN A 208 -5.53 -14.09 -5.53
N ASN A 209 -5.29 -14.42 -6.80
CA ASN A 209 -5.93 -15.58 -7.40
C ASN A 209 -4.84 -16.51 -7.90
N GLU A 210 -4.47 -17.44 -7.02
CA GLU A 210 -3.91 -18.73 -7.41
C GLU A 210 -4.90 -19.41 -8.36
N GLN A 211 -4.41 -19.89 -9.49
CA GLN A 211 -5.03 -21.07 -10.08
C GLN A 211 -3.92 -21.99 -10.56
N SER A 212 -3.61 -22.92 -9.66
CA SER A 212 -3.07 -24.24 -9.95
C SER A 212 -3.98 -24.96 -10.95
N GLU A 213 -3.39 -25.43 -12.04
CA GLU A 213 -3.85 -26.66 -12.69
C GLU A 213 -2.63 -27.58 -12.79
N ASP A 214 -2.57 -28.50 -11.83
CA ASP A 214 -2.11 -29.86 -12.02
C ASP A 214 -2.87 -30.44 -13.22
N GLU A 215 -2.16 -30.98 -14.21
CA GLU A 215 -2.67 -32.13 -14.96
C GLU A 215 -1.51 -33.04 -15.37
N SER A 216 -1.77 -34.32 -15.13
CA SER A 216 -0.97 -35.54 -15.23
C SER A 216 -0.14 -35.76 -16.48
#